data_AF-A0A7J0GG47-F1
#
_entry.id   AF-A0A7J0GG47-F1
#
_cell.length_a   1.000
_cell.length_b   1.000
_cell.length_c   1.000
_cell.angle_alpha   90.00
_cell.angle_beta   90.00
_cell.angle_gamma   90.00
#
_symmetry.space_group_name_H-M   'P 1'
#
loop_
_entity.id
_entity.type
_entity.pdbx_description
1 polymer ?
#
loop_
_entity_poly.entity_id
_entity_poly.type
_entity_poly.pdbx_seq_one_letter_code
_entity_poly.pdbx_strand_id
1 'polypeptide(L)' 'MEKELLGFKSIDLSHPNIANELKIFLQNHQLPLGRDSQSGITEMVASVGHSCEKPVDLLSQYMNYRVNGPCPDDLCLA' A
#
# COMPACT_ATOMS: atom_id res chain seq x y z
N MET A 1 -5.15 3.33 -7.22
CA MET A 1 -6.16 4.26 -6.64
C MET A 1 -7.34 3.41 -6.17
N GLU A 2 -7.23 2.81 -4.99
CA GLU A 2 -8.32 2.08 -4.34
C GLU A 2 -8.49 2.65 -2.93
N LYS A 3 -9.74 3.00 -2.61
CA LYS A 3 -10.10 4.10 -1.70
C LYS A 3 -10.72 3.66 -0.38
N GLU A 4 -10.64 2.39 0.02
CA GLU A 4 -11.32 1.95 1.24
C GLU A 4 -10.53 0.87 2.00
N LEU A 5 -9.69 1.32 2.92
CA LEU A 5 -9.21 0.50 4.03
C LEU A 5 -9.64 1.18 5.34
N LEU A 6 -10.43 0.48 6.15
CA LEU A 6 -10.76 0.83 7.56
C LEU A 6 -11.63 2.09 7.78
N GLY A 7 -12.53 2.43 6.84
CA GLY A 7 -13.42 3.59 7.00
C GLY A 7 -12.73 4.95 6.85
N PHE A 8 -11.42 4.96 6.56
CA PHE A 8 -10.69 6.14 6.10
C PHE A 8 -10.47 6.04 4.60
N LYS A 9 -11.07 6.98 3.85
CA LYS A 9 -11.06 7.00 2.37
C LYS A 9 -9.67 7.26 1.76
N SER A 10 -8.79 7.84 2.57
CA SER A 10 -7.40 8.22 2.30
C SER A 10 -6.97 9.08 3.48
N ILE A 11 -5.69 9.03 3.87
CA ILE A 11 -5.17 10.04 4.78
C ILE A 11 -5.09 11.35 4.00
N ASP A 12 -5.98 12.28 4.29
CA ASP A 12 -5.93 13.61 3.69
C ASP A 12 -4.83 14.44 4.34
N LEU A 13 -3.65 14.45 3.72
CA LEU A 13 -2.45 15.16 4.19
C LEU A 13 -2.65 16.69 4.31
N SER A 14 -3.71 17.25 3.73
CA SER A 14 -4.05 18.67 3.86
C SER A 14 -4.65 19.04 5.22
N HIS A 15 -5.08 18.04 6.00
CA HIS A 15 -5.66 18.30 7.32
C HIS A 15 -4.66 18.99 8.27
N PRO A 16 -5.13 19.98 9.06
CA PRO A 16 -4.27 20.75 9.96
C PRO A 16 -3.82 19.93 11.19
N ASN A 17 -4.53 18.85 11.53
CA ASN A 17 -4.26 18.04 12.73
C ASN A 17 -3.33 16.84 12.46
N ILE A 18 -2.63 16.83 11.33
CA ILE A 18 -1.67 15.78 10.97
C ILE A 18 -0.26 16.28 11.27
N ALA A 19 0.51 15.50 12.03
CA ALA A 19 1.90 15.78 12.34
C ALA A 19 2.74 15.93 11.05
N ASN A 20 3.63 16.92 11.01
CA ASN A 20 4.45 17.19 9.82
C ASN A 20 5.36 16.02 9.46
N GLU A 21 5.86 15.31 10.47
CA GLU A 21 6.69 14.11 10.30
C GLU A 21 5.93 13.02 9.55
N LEU A 22 4.63 12.86 9.84
CA LEU A 22 3.78 11.90 9.16
C LEU A 22 3.50 12.33 7.71
N LYS A 23 3.34 13.65 7.45
CA LYS A 23 3.19 14.16 6.08
C LYS A 23 4.43 13.87 5.24
N ILE A 24 5.62 14.12 5.79
CA ILE A 24 6.89 13.83 5.14
C ILE A 24 7.03 12.32 4.93
N PHE A 25 6.79 11.51 5.95
CA PHE A 25 6.92 10.05 5.84
C PHE A 25 6.03 9.44 4.75
N LEU A 26 4.81 9.96 4.56
CA LEU A 26 3.86 9.44 3.58
C LEU A 26 4.08 9.96 2.15
N GLN A 27 4.93 10.96 1.95
CA GLN A 27 5.24 11.48 0.61
C GLN A 27 6.27 10.61 -0.12
N ASN A 28 6.12 10.49 -1.44
CA ASN A 28 7.15 9.89 -2.28
C ASN A 28 8.35 10.85 -2.39
N HIS A 29 9.55 10.32 -2.15
CA HIS A 29 10.79 11.07 -2.26
C HIS A 29 11.66 10.45 -3.34
N GLN A 30 12.18 11.25 -4.27
CA GLN A 30 13.15 10.73 -5.23
C GLN A 30 14.39 10.21 -4.51
N LEU A 31 14.90 9.07 -4.96
CA LEU A 31 16.13 8.52 -4.42
C LEU A 31 17.29 9.46 -4.75
N PRO A 32 18.14 9.80 -3.77
CA PRO A 32 19.20 10.79 -3.95
C PRO A 32 20.25 10.36 -4.99
N LEU A 33 20.38 9.05 -5.24
CA LEU A 33 21.33 8.47 -6.18
C LEU A 33 20.65 7.97 -7.47
N GLY A 34 19.37 8.31 -7.68
CA GLY A 34 18.59 7.83 -8.81
C GLY A 34 18.15 6.37 -8.66
N ARG A 35 18.01 5.69 -9.79
CA ARG A 35 17.41 4.36 -9.88
C ARG A 35 18.26 3.29 -9.17
N ASP A 36 17.66 2.57 -8.24
CA ASP A 36 18.26 1.39 -7.62
C ASP A 36 18.49 0.30 -8.69
N SER A 37 19.68 -0.29 -8.72
CA SER A 37 20.07 -1.34 -9.66
C SER A 37 19.43 -2.70 -9.38
N GLN A 38 19.05 -2.99 -8.13
CA GLN A 38 18.43 -4.25 -7.73
C GLN A 38 16.92 -4.22 -7.92
N SER A 39 16.27 -3.22 -7.33
CA SER A 39 14.79 -3.12 -7.33
C SER A 39 14.24 -2.32 -8.52
N GLY A 40 15.08 -1.52 -9.18
CA GLY A 40 14.65 -0.63 -10.25
C GLY A 40 13.84 0.58 -9.78
N ILE A 41 13.69 0.77 -8.46
CA ILE A 41 12.91 1.84 -7.85
C ILE A 41 13.65 3.18 -8.01
N THR A 42 12.92 4.26 -8.25
CA THR A 42 13.45 5.63 -8.36
C THR A 42 13.02 6.52 -7.20
N GLU A 43 11.97 6.13 -6.48
CA GLU A 43 11.37 6.89 -5.39
C GLU A 43 11.32 6.04 -4.11
N MET A 44 11.76 6.61 -3.00
CA MET A 44 11.44 6.12 -1.67
C MET A 44 9.96 6.37 -1.39
N VAL A 45 9.25 5.30 -1.06
CA VAL A 45 7.84 5.27 -0.73
C VAL A 45 7.67 4.85 0.73
N ALA A 46 6.54 5.23 1.34
CA ALA A 46 6.25 4.83 2.71
C ALA A 46 6.20 3.29 2.82
N SER A 47 6.91 2.73 3.81
CA SER A 47 6.92 1.28 4.04
C SER A 47 5.53 0.74 4.46
N VAL A 48 4.70 1.61 5.02
CA VAL A 48 3.33 1.29 5.42
C VAL A 48 2.41 1.39 4.21
N GLY A 49 1.68 0.32 3.91
CA GLY A 49 0.68 0.30 2.84
C GLY A 49 1.23 0.07 1.43
N HIS A 50 2.46 0.47 1.11
CA HIS A 50 3.01 0.27 -0.25
C HIS A 50 3.12 -1.22 -0.64
N SER A 51 3.50 -2.09 0.30
CA SER A 51 3.50 -3.54 0.06
C SER A 51 2.08 -4.10 -0.16
N CYS A 52 1.05 -3.43 0.37
CA CYS A 52 -0.35 -3.80 0.18
C CYS A 52 -0.95 -3.26 -1.13
N GLU A 53 -0.31 -2.27 -1.77
CA GLU A 53 -0.71 -1.76 -3.08
C GLU A 53 -0.40 -2.75 -4.22
N LYS A 54 0.61 -3.61 -4.05
CA LYS A 54 0.97 -4.57 -5.10
C LYS A 54 -0.08 -5.67 -5.30
N PRO A 55 -0.70 -6.23 -4.24
CA PRO A 55 -1.70 -7.27 -4.39
C PRO A 55 -3.11 -6.81 -3.99
N VAL A 56 -3.58 -5.62 -4.42
CA VAL A 56 -4.92 -5.15 -3.97
C VAL A 56 -6.04 -6.08 -4.42
N ASP A 57 -5.95 -6.64 -5.62
CA ASP A 57 -6.90 -7.64 -6.12
C ASP A 57 -6.93 -8.90 -5.23
N LEU A 58 -5.75 -9.37 -4.80
CA LEU A 58 -5.62 -10.51 -3.91
C LEU A 58 -6.18 -10.18 -2.51
N LEU A 59 -5.83 -9.01 -1.97
CA LEU A 59 -6.34 -8.55 -0.69
C LEU A 59 -7.87 -8.46 -0.71
N SER A 60 -8.45 -7.97 -1.80
CA SER A 60 -9.90 -7.88 -1.98
C SER A 60 -10.57 -9.26 -2.00
N GLN A 61 -9.94 -10.28 -2.56
CA GLN A 61 -10.45 -11.66 -2.50
C GLN A 61 -10.48 -12.20 -1.07
N TYR A 62 -9.41 -11.98 -0.30
CA TYR A 62 -9.32 -12.43 1.09
C TYR A 62 -10.22 -11.63 2.05
N MET A 63 -10.38 -10.33 1.83
CA MET A 63 -11.25 -9.48 2.65
C MET A 63 -12.74 -9.83 2.50
N ASN A 64 -13.13 -10.43 1.36
CA ASN A 64 -14.49 -10.93 1.11
C ASN A 64 -14.65 -12.43 1.42
N TYR A 65 -13.65 -13.05 2.04
CA TYR A 65 -13.70 -14.47 2.37
C TYR A 65 -14.81 -14.78 3.39
N ARG A 66 -15.66 -15.77 3.08
CA ARG A 66 -16.69 -16.25 4.00
C ARG A 66 -16.07 -17.23 4.98
N VAL A 67 -16.24 -16.96 6.27
CA VAL A 67 -15.82 -17.89 7.34
C VAL A 67 -16.49 -19.26 7.10
N ASN A 68 -15.69 -20.33 7.08
CA ASN A 68 -16.07 -21.70 6.72
C ASN A 68 -16.40 -21.96 5.24
N GLY A 69 -16.09 -21.02 4.34
CA GLY A 69 -16.11 -21.25 2.90
C GLY A 69 -14.90 -22.06 2.40
N PRO A 70 -14.88 -22.47 1.13
CA PRO A 70 -13.69 -23.04 0.52
C PRO A 70 -12.60 -21.96 0.44
N CYS A 71 -11.38 -22.28 0.90
CA CYS A 71 -10.23 -21.39 0.77
C CYS A 71 -10.00 -21.11 -0.73
N PRO A 72 -9.83 -19.84 -1.15
CA PRO A 72 -9.36 -19.55 -2.50
C PRO A 72 -8.04 -20.30 -2.72
N ASP A 73 -7.95 -21.09 -3.80
CA ASP A 73 -6.78 -21.94 -4.04
C ASP A 73 -5.51 -21.09 -4.21
N ASP A 74 -4.50 -21.36 -3.39
CA ASP A 74 -3.14 -20.78 -3.47
C ASP A 74 -2.37 -21.24 -4.73
N LEU A 75 -2.99 -22.08 -5.58
CA LEU A 75 -2.33 -22.91 -6.58
C LEU A 75 -1.82 -22.13 -7.82
N CYS A 76 -2.11 -20.83 -7.95
CA CYS A 76 -1.68 -20.01 -9.09
C CYS A 76 -0.65 -18.92 -8.75
N LEU A 77 -0.05 -18.92 -7.55
CA LEU A 77 0.99 -17.97 -7.14
C LEU A 77 2.43 -18.47 -7.39
N ALA A 78 2.61 -19.51 -8.22
CA ALA A 78 3.91 -20.07 -8.59
C ALA A 78 4.50 -19.43 -9.86
#